data_AF-A0A9W9C0J8-F1
#
_entry.id   AF-A0A9W9C0J8-F1
#
_cell.length_a   1.000
_cell.length_b   1.000
_cell.length_c   1.000
_cell.angle_alpha   90.00
_cell.angle_beta   90.00
_cell.angle_gamma   90.00
#
_symmetry.space_group_name_H-M   'P 1'
#
loop_
_entity.id
_entity.type
_entity.pdbx_description
1 polymer ?
#
loop_
_entity_poly.entity_id
_entity_poly.type
_entity_poly.pdbx_seq_one_letter_code
_entity_poly.pdbx_strand_id
1 'polypeptide(L)'
;MVLYSFYIFDRHTECIYSRRWTPRPTSSSGASATSKSARPTSNASLSSTGGATDGVNNTSTPHRGLSHADDEKLIFGLVFSLRNMVTKLGGADDTFLSYRTGEYKLHYYETPTRMKFVMLTDTKAPNLRQYLYQIWANLYVEYVVKNPLAPMEHPGGVGVSNELFERGLEAFLGAVLPA
;
A
#
# COMPACT_ATOMS: atom_id res chain seq x y z
N MET A 1 -4.95 -20.06 -4.00
CA MET A 1 -4.33 -18.77 -4.41
C MET A 1 -4.25 -17.87 -3.21
N VAL A 2 -3.11 -17.23 -2.94
CA VAL A 2 -2.91 -16.53 -1.65
C VAL A 2 -3.04 -15.01 -1.80
N LEU A 3 -3.75 -14.40 -0.85
CA LEU A 3 -3.76 -12.97 -0.59
C LEU A 3 -2.67 -12.62 0.43
N TYR A 4 -1.79 -11.69 0.09
CA TYR A 4 -0.72 -11.25 0.99
C TYR A 4 -1.17 -10.07 1.85
N SER A 5 -1.67 -9.02 1.21
CA SER A 5 -2.11 -7.80 1.88
C SER A 5 -3.14 -7.02 1.07
N PHE A 6 -3.89 -6.18 1.77
CA PHE A 6 -4.94 -5.33 1.23
C PHE A 6 -4.90 -3.97 1.91
N TYR A 7 -5.05 -2.91 1.11
CA TYR A 7 -4.96 -1.53 1.54
C TYR A 7 -6.10 -0.70 0.94
N ILE A 8 -6.58 0.26 1.73
CA ILE A 8 -7.49 1.31 1.27
C ILE A 8 -6.81 2.64 1.56
N PHE A 9 -6.60 3.43 0.50
CA PHE A 9 -6.14 4.80 0.62
C PHE A 9 -7.26 5.77 0.28
N ASP A 10 -7.34 6.82 1.06
CA ASP A 10 -8.29 7.90 0.84
C ASP A 10 -7.81 8.90 -0.23
N ARG A 11 -8.67 9.84 -0.61
CA ARG A 11 -8.36 10.97 -1.49
C ARG A 11 -7.24 11.85 -0.96
N HIS A 12 -7.08 11.94 0.37
CA HIS A 12 -6.03 12.72 1.02
C HIS A 12 -4.68 12.01 1.10
N THR A 13 -4.50 10.88 0.40
CA THR A 13 -3.24 10.10 0.36
C THR A 13 -2.90 9.39 1.68
N GLU A 14 -3.85 9.33 2.60
CA GLU A 14 -3.71 8.58 3.85
C GLU A 14 -4.16 7.14 3.67
N CYS A 15 -3.43 6.21 4.31
CA CYS A 15 -3.86 4.84 4.45
C CYS A 15 -4.92 4.78 5.56
N ILE A 16 -6.15 4.47 5.20
CA ILE A 16 -7.28 4.39 6.14
C ILE A 16 -7.61 2.96 6.55
N TYR A 17 -7.10 1.97 5.82
CA TYR A 17 -7.21 0.56 6.18
C TYR A 17 -6.04 -0.22 5.60
N SER A 18 -5.47 -1.09 6.41
CA SER A 18 -4.39 -1.98 6.01
C SER A 18 -4.52 -3.31 6.74
N ARG A 19 -4.51 -4.40 5.97
CA ARG A 19 -4.61 -5.77 6.50
C ARG A 19 -3.59 -6.65 5.80
N ARG A 20 -2.88 -7.45 6.59
CA ARG A 20 -1.86 -8.38 6.10
C ARG A 20 -2.15 -9.79 6.63
N TRP A 21 -2.16 -10.77 5.74
CA TRP A 21 -2.41 -12.18 6.08
C TRP A 21 -1.12 -12.99 6.14
N THR A 22 -0.12 -12.65 5.33
CA THR A 22 1.16 -13.38 5.30
C THR A 22 2.31 -12.55 5.85
N PRO A 23 3.25 -13.16 6.60
CA PRO A 23 4.47 -12.47 7.01
C PRO A 23 5.28 -12.01 5.78
N ARG A 24 6.09 -10.97 5.97
CA ARG A 24 7.00 -10.49 4.92
C ARG A 24 7.91 -11.65 4.50
N PRO A 25 8.12 -11.88 3.19
CA PRO A 25 9.22 -12.73 2.77
C PRO A 25 10.50 -12.15 3.37
N THR A 26 11.15 -12.88 4.27
CA THR A 26 12.38 -12.43 4.91
C THR A 26 13.43 -12.29 3.83
N SER A 27 13.64 -11.07 3.34
CA SER A 27 14.87 -10.71 2.66
C SER A 27 16.00 -11.05 3.62
N SER A 28 16.75 -12.11 3.30
CA SER A 28 17.83 -12.64 4.12
C SER A 28 18.92 -11.57 4.27
N SER A 29 18.84 -10.79 5.32
CA SER A 29 19.96 -10.01 5.84
C SER A 29 19.91 -10.11 7.36
N GLY A 30 20.97 -10.69 7.92
CA GLY A 30 21.03 -11.30 9.24
C GLY A 30 20.59 -10.42 10.41
N ALA A 31 20.03 -11.10 11.40
CA ALA A 31 19.72 -10.57 12.71
C ALA A 31 20.99 -10.13 13.45
N SER A 32 20.99 -8.92 14.01
CA SER A 32 21.58 -8.65 15.33
C SER A 32 20.94 -7.41 15.94
N ALA A 33 20.47 -7.56 17.17
CA ALA A 33 19.88 -6.52 17.98
C ALA A 33 20.97 -5.77 18.73
N THR A 34 21.11 -4.44 18.57
CA THR A 34 21.57 -3.56 19.65
C THR A 34 21.28 -2.07 19.41
N SER A 35 20.66 -1.44 20.42
CA SER A 35 20.77 -0.06 20.91
C SER A 35 20.66 1.18 19.99
N LYS A 36 19.66 2.01 20.35
CA LYS A 36 19.68 3.47 20.64
C LYS A 36 20.29 4.46 19.62
N SER A 37 19.42 5.39 19.22
CA SER A 37 19.57 6.87 19.29
C SER A 37 19.51 7.66 17.98
N ALA A 38 18.80 8.79 18.09
CA ALA A 38 18.89 10.05 17.36
C ALA A 38 18.42 10.15 15.89
N ARG A 39 17.29 10.84 15.76
CA ARG A 39 16.75 11.59 14.61
C ARG A 39 17.79 12.48 13.91
N PRO A 40 17.69 12.68 12.58
CA PRO A 40 18.07 13.94 11.95
C PRO A 40 16.88 14.64 11.29
N THR A 41 16.77 15.92 11.62
CA THR A 41 15.91 16.94 11.01
C THR A 41 16.39 17.27 9.60
N SER A 42 15.47 17.26 8.63
CA SER A 42 15.72 17.71 7.26
C SER A 42 15.72 19.24 7.20
N ASN A 43 16.91 19.85 7.26
CA ASN A 43 17.10 21.24 6.84
C ASN A 43 17.54 21.25 5.37
N ALA A 44 16.79 22.00 4.57
CA ALA A 44 17.13 22.36 3.21
C ALA A 44 18.23 23.43 3.20
N SER A 45 19.25 23.28 2.33
CA SER A 45 19.74 24.36 1.45
C SER A 45 20.99 23.97 0.64
N LEU A 46 20.91 24.34 -0.63
CA LEU A 46 21.91 24.53 -1.68
C LEU A 46 23.38 24.75 -1.26
N SER A 47 24.31 24.21 -2.06
CA SER A 47 25.28 24.96 -2.90
C SER A 47 26.58 24.17 -3.14
N SER A 48 27.07 24.30 -4.36
CA SER A 48 28.25 23.66 -4.94
C SER A 48 29.49 24.55 -4.80
N THR A 49 30.53 24.08 -4.11
CA THR A 49 31.92 24.50 -4.35
C THR A 49 32.89 23.46 -3.79
N GLY A 50 33.93 23.14 -4.56
CA GLY A 50 34.72 21.91 -4.44
C GLY A 50 35.78 21.83 -3.35
N GLY A 51 36.41 20.66 -3.29
CA GLY A 51 37.58 20.33 -2.47
C GLY A 51 37.70 18.82 -2.30
N ALA A 52 38.71 18.22 -2.92
CA ALA A 52 39.01 16.78 -2.88
C ALA A 52 39.49 16.34 -1.48
N THR A 53 39.05 15.17 -0.99
CA THR A 53 39.81 13.90 -0.91
C THR A 53 39.10 12.89 0.01
N ASP A 54 39.27 11.61 -0.34
CA ASP A 54 39.18 10.41 0.51
C ASP A 54 37.83 9.80 0.90
N GLY A 55 37.73 8.49 0.58
CA GLY A 55 36.88 7.54 1.29
C GLY A 55 35.69 7.00 0.51
N VAL A 56 35.92 5.97 -0.30
CA VAL A 56 34.86 5.03 -0.73
C VAL A 56 34.16 4.49 0.51
N ASN A 57 32.91 4.88 0.73
CA ASN A 57 31.96 4.16 1.58
C ASN A 57 30.63 4.10 0.85
N ASN A 58 30.53 3.16 -0.10
CA ASN A 58 29.26 2.58 -0.54
C ASN A 58 28.59 1.93 0.67
N THR A 59 27.99 2.77 1.52
CA THR A 59 27.15 2.30 2.61
C THR A 59 25.79 2.01 1.99
N SER A 60 25.69 0.83 1.41
CA SER A 60 24.41 0.16 1.19
C SER A 60 23.73 0.12 2.55
N THR A 61 22.80 1.05 2.75
CA THR A 61 22.00 1.16 3.95
C THR A 61 21.40 -0.21 4.23
N PRO A 62 21.71 -0.86 5.36
CA PRO A 62 21.07 -2.12 5.70
C PRO A 62 19.58 -1.80 5.77
N HIS A 63 18.79 -2.42 4.90
CA HIS A 63 17.34 -2.28 4.87
C HIS A 63 16.79 -2.81 6.20
N ARG A 64 16.77 -1.96 7.22
CA ARG A 64 15.99 -2.14 8.43
C ARG A 64 14.60 -2.53 7.95
N GLY A 65 14.10 -3.69 8.37
CA GLY A 65 12.78 -4.16 7.97
C GLY A 65 11.77 -3.01 8.11
N LEU A 66 11.20 -2.59 6.98
CA LEU A 66 10.29 -1.44 6.93
C LEU A 66 9.12 -1.71 7.88
N SER A 67 8.69 -0.69 8.62
CA SER A 67 7.51 -0.81 9.47
C SER A 67 6.25 -0.95 8.61
N HIS A 68 5.13 -1.38 9.22
CA HIS A 68 3.85 -1.47 8.51
C HIS A 68 3.44 -0.13 7.90
N ALA A 69 3.65 0.96 8.63
CA ALA A 69 3.40 2.32 8.17
C ALA A 69 4.34 2.76 7.02
N ASP A 70 5.55 2.21 6.96
CA ASP A 70 6.47 2.48 5.85
C ASP A 70 6.06 1.72 4.59
N ASP A 71 5.54 0.50 4.72
CA ASP A 71 5.01 -0.29 3.60
C ASP A 71 3.79 0.40 2.97
N GLU A 72 2.89 0.93 3.79
CA GLU A 72 1.72 1.71 3.33
C GLU A 72 2.15 2.91 2.47
N LYS A 73 3.13 3.69 2.94
CA LYS A 73 3.69 4.84 2.20
C LYS A 73 4.40 4.41 0.92
N LEU A 74 5.13 3.30 0.96
CA LEU A 74 5.83 2.76 -0.20
C LEU A 74 4.84 2.32 -1.29
N ILE A 75 3.80 1.58 -0.91
CA ILE A 75 2.75 1.12 -1.82
C ILE A 75 1.98 2.30 -2.40
N PHE A 76 1.67 3.31 -1.57
CA PHE A 76 1.04 4.53 -2.05
C PHE A 76 1.93 5.25 -3.10
N GLY A 77 3.21 5.45 -2.78
CA GLY A 77 4.16 6.10 -3.70
C GLY A 77 4.34 5.35 -5.01
N LEU A 78 4.33 4.02 -4.96
CA LEU A 78 4.39 3.17 -6.15
C LEU A 78 3.16 3.33 -7.03
N VAL A 79 1.96 3.20 -6.46
CA VAL A 79 0.69 3.36 -7.18
C VAL A 79 0.56 4.77 -7.77
N PHE A 80 0.93 5.80 -7.00
CA PHE A 80 0.93 7.19 -7.47
C PHE A 80 1.85 7.38 -8.68
N SER A 81 3.06 6.83 -8.61
CA SER A 81 4.06 6.93 -9.69
C SER A 81 3.60 6.19 -10.94
N LEU A 82 3.10 4.96 -10.79
CA LEU A 82 2.62 4.14 -11.91
C LEU A 82 1.38 4.74 -12.57
N ARG A 83 0.42 5.24 -11.80
CA ARG A 83 -0.75 5.94 -12.34
C ARG A 83 -0.33 7.13 -13.20
N ASN A 84 0.57 7.97 -12.69
CA ASN A 84 1.06 9.13 -13.44
C ASN A 84 1.83 8.73 -14.69
N MET A 85 2.61 7.64 -14.64
CA MET A 85 3.32 7.10 -15.79
C MET A 85 2.35 6.62 -16.87
N VAL A 86 1.34 5.81 -16.48
CA VAL A 86 0.32 5.29 -17.41
C VAL A 86 -0.44 6.43 -18.08
N THR A 87 -0.94 7.41 -17.33
CA THR A 87 -1.66 8.54 -17.91
C THR A 87 -0.78 9.40 -18.85
N LYS A 88 0.52 9.55 -18.54
CA LYS A 88 1.45 10.31 -19.41
C LYS A 88 1.81 9.56 -20.70
N LEU A 89 1.84 8.23 -20.66
CA LEU A 89 2.20 7.40 -21.82
C LEU A 89 0.98 7.02 -22.67
N GLY A 90 -0.14 6.66 -22.03
CA GLY A 90 -1.37 6.18 -22.67
C GLY A 90 -2.43 7.25 -22.92
N GLY A 91 -2.27 8.46 -22.35
CA GLY A 91 -3.23 9.55 -22.48
C GLY A 91 -4.25 9.63 -21.33
N ALA A 92 -5.19 10.57 -21.44
CA ALA A 92 -6.12 10.91 -20.35
C ALA A 92 -7.12 9.79 -20.01
N ASP A 93 -7.44 8.93 -20.98
CA ASP A 93 -8.42 7.86 -20.81
C ASP A 93 -7.79 6.56 -20.26
N ASP A 94 -6.46 6.48 -20.22
CA ASP A 94 -5.76 5.29 -19.73
C ASP A 94 -5.60 5.33 -18.20
N THR A 95 -5.84 4.18 -17.57
CA THR A 95 -5.84 4.04 -16.12
C THR A 95 -5.00 2.85 -15.71
N PHE A 96 -4.19 3.03 -14.67
CA PHE A 96 -3.42 1.93 -14.11
C PHE A 96 -4.36 0.83 -13.58
N LEU A 97 -4.06 -0.44 -13.89
CA LEU A 97 -4.90 -1.59 -13.53
C LEU A 97 -4.22 -2.54 -12.56
N SER A 98 -3.01 -2.99 -12.91
CA SER A 98 -2.25 -3.95 -12.13
C SER A 98 -0.81 -4.02 -12.64
N TYR A 99 0.12 -4.44 -11.79
CA TYR A 99 1.43 -4.92 -12.23
C TYR A 99 1.72 -6.29 -11.62
N ARG A 100 2.64 -7.03 -12.24
CA ARG A 100 3.07 -8.35 -11.78
C ARG A 100 4.59 -8.38 -11.70
N THR A 101 5.10 -8.92 -10.60
CA THR A 101 6.53 -9.25 -10.43
C THR A 101 6.71 -10.78 -10.48
N GLY A 102 7.93 -11.25 -10.23
CA GLY A 102 8.20 -12.69 -10.09
C GLY A 102 7.56 -13.32 -8.84
N GLU A 103 7.24 -12.52 -7.81
CA GLU A 103 6.78 -13.02 -6.51
C GLU A 103 5.32 -12.69 -6.21
N TYR A 104 4.81 -11.56 -6.68
CA TYR A 104 3.46 -11.13 -6.39
C TYR A 104 2.84 -10.33 -7.53
N LYS A 105 1.52 -10.14 -7.45
CA LYS A 105 0.77 -9.28 -8.35
C LYS A 105 0.00 -8.26 -7.53
N LEU A 106 0.09 -6.99 -7.91
CA LEU A 106 -0.66 -5.90 -7.32
C LEU A 106 -1.85 -5.57 -8.21
N HIS A 107 -3.05 -5.57 -7.63
CA HIS A 107 -4.29 -5.16 -8.28
C HIS A 107 -4.72 -3.81 -7.73
N TYR A 108 -5.21 -2.94 -8.62
CA TYR A 108 -5.60 -1.58 -8.29
C TYR A 108 -7.01 -1.28 -8.78
N TYR A 109 -7.79 -0.62 -7.93
CA TYR A 109 -9.08 -0.07 -8.28
C TYR A 109 -9.22 1.33 -7.67
N GLU A 110 -9.50 2.32 -8.52
CA GLU A 110 -9.79 3.70 -8.11
C GLU A 110 -11.27 3.99 -8.30
N THR A 111 -11.90 4.52 -7.27
CA THR A 111 -13.28 5.00 -7.34
C THR A 111 -13.33 6.39 -7.98
N PRO A 112 -14.50 6.85 -8.50
CA PRO A 112 -14.68 8.23 -8.93
C PRO A 112 -14.41 9.26 -7.82
N THR A 113 -14.60 8.87 -6.55
CA THR A 113 -14.27 9.68 -5.35
C THR A 113 -12.78 9.71 -5.01
N ARG A 114 -11.91 9.11 -5.84
CA ARG A 114 -10.44 9.02 -5.69
C ARG A 114 -9.97 8.17 -4.50
N MET A 115 -10.83 7.29 -3.99
CA MET A 115 -10.41 6.24 -3.08
C MET A 115 -9.73 5.12 -3.85
N LYS A 116 -8.72 4.51 -3.22
CA LYS A 116 -7.84 3.55 -3.89
C LYS A 116 -7.84 2.25 -3.11
N PHE A 117 -8.28 1.20 -3.77
CA PHE A 117 -8.29 -0.16 -3.25
C PHE A 117 -7.13 -0.90 -3.89
N VAL A 118 -6.23 -1.41 -3.04
CA VAL A 118 -4.99 -2.07 -3.47
C VAL A 118 -4.91 -3.45 -2.83
N MET A 119 -4.59 -4.45 -3.64
CA MET A 119 -4.50 -5.83 -3.18
C MET A 119 -3.26 -6.50 -3.75
N LEU A 120 -2.47 -7.16 -2.89
CA LEU A 120 -1.31 -7.93 -3.28
C LEU A 120 -1.63 -9.42 -3.15
N THR A 121 -1.50 -10.16 -4.25
CA THR A 121 -1.77 -11.61 -4.29
C THR A 121 -0.63 -12.37 -4.95
N ASP A 122 -0.74 -13.70 -4.96
CA ASP A 122 0.10 -14.56 -5.80
C ASP A 122 0.02 -14.15 -7.30
N THR A 123 1.13 -14.38 -8.00
CA THR A 123 1.33 -14.09 -9.42
C THR A 123 0.37 -14.85 -10.34
N LYS A 124 -0.14 -16.00 -9.89
CA LYS A 124 -1.11 -16.83 -10.62
C LYS A 124 -2.52 -16.28 -10.58
N ALA A 125 -2.80 -15.26 -9.74
CA ALA A 125 -4.12 -14.70 -9.61
C ALA A 125 -4.59 -14.02 -10.92
N PRO A 126 -5.85 -14.23 -11.34
CA PRO A 126 -6.44 -13.52 -12.47
C PRO A 126 -6.57 -12.03 -12.13
N ASN A 127 -7.12 -11.22 -13.03
CA ASN A 127 -7.40 -9.82 -12.70
C ASN A 127 -8.49 -9.76 -11.60
N LEU A 128 -8.17 -9.18 -10.44
CA LEU A 128 -9.10 -9.11 -9.30
C LEU A 128 -9.81 -7.76 -9.17
N ARG A 129 -9.72 -6.88 -10.17
CA ARG A 129 -10.33 -5.54 -10.14
C ARG A 129 -11.84 -5.59 -9.91
N GLN A 130 -12.54 -6.56 -10.50
CA GLN A 130 -13.97 -6.72 -10.28
C GLN A 130 -14.30 -7.04 -8.82
N TYR A 131 -13.45 -7.80 -8.13
CA TYR A 131 -13.62 -8.10 -6.72
C TYR A 131 -13.28 -6.89 -5.84
N LEU A 132 -12.29 -6.07 -6.21
CA LEU A 132 -12.04 -4.79 -5.54
C LEU A 132 -13.25 -3.85 -5.63
N TYR A 133 -13.92 -3.81 -6.79
CA TYR A 133 -15.18 -3.09 -6.95
C TYR A 133 -16.28 -3.62 -6.04
N GLN A 134 -16.43 -4.96 -5.93
CA GLN A 134 -17.43 -5.56 -5.03
C GLN A 134 -17.13 -5.28 -3.55
N ILE A 135 -15.86 -5.31 -3.14
CA ILE A 135 -15.45 -4.90 -1.79
C ILE A 135 -15.86 -3.45 -1.54
N TRP A 136 -15.63 -2.55 -2.50
CA TRP A 136 -16.09 -1.17 -2.38
C TRP A 136 -17.62 -1.07 -2.27
N ALA A 137 -18.36 -1.63 -3.22
CA ALA A 137 -19.79 -1.45 -3.34
C ALA A 137 -20.58 -2.13 -2.21
N ASN A 138 -20.22 -3.36 -1.83
CA ASN A 138 -21.03 -4.19 -0.94
C ASN A 138 -20.53 -4.19 0.50
N LEU A 139 -19.25 -3.88 0.74
CA LEU A 139 -18.66 -3.92 2.09
C LEU A 139 -18.32 -2.52 2.57
N TYR A 140 -17.50 -1.78 1.82
CA TYR A 140 -17.01 -0.47 2.25
C TYR A 140 -18.16 0.54 2.31
N VAL A 141 -18.98 0.65 1.26
CA VAL A 141 -20.14 1.56 1.28
C VAL A 141 -21.14 1.16 2.37
N GLU A 142 -21.40 -0.14 2.54
CA GLU A 142 -22.42 -0.63 3.47
C GLU A 142 -22.03 -0.47 4.94
N TYR A 143 -20.79 -0.83 5.30
CA TYR A 143 -20.37 -0.90 6.71
C TYR A 143 -19.55 0.29 7.17
N VAL A 144 -18.95 1.04 6.25
CA VAL A 144 -18.09 2.18 6.57
C VAL A 144 -18.80 3.49 6.21
N VAL A 145 -19.23 3.68 4.96
CA VAL A 145 -19.82 4.96 4.51
C VAL A 145 -21.21 5.20 5.09
N LYS A 146 -22.06 4.16 5.16
CA LYS A 146 -23.41 4.28 5.75
C LYS A 146 -23.41 4.35 7.28
N ASN A 147 -22.26 4.20 7.95
CA ASN A 147 -22.18 4.29 9.39
C ASN A 147 -22.16 5.77 9.85
N PRO A 148 -23.24 6.30 10.44
CA PRO A 148 -23.31 7.72 10.82
C PRO A 148 -22.39 8.09 11.99
N LEU A 149 -21.82 7.10 12.68
CA LEU A 149 -20.88 7.31 13.79
C LEU A 149 -19.43 7.44 13.34
N ALA A 150 -19.13 7.07 12.08
CA ALA A 150 -17.77 7.13 11.56
C ALA A 150 -17.49 8.49 10.90
N PRO A 151 -16.31 9.10 11.11
CA PRO A 151 -15.94 10.35 10.47
C PRO A 151 -15.74 10.15 8.95
N MET A 152 -16.15 11.13 8.14
CA MET A 152 -16.21 11.01 6.68
C MET A 152 -14.86 10.70 5.99
N GLU A 153 -13.75 11.23 6.52
CA GLU A 153 -12.40 11.04 5.95
C GLU A 153 -11.57 10.00 6.71
N HIS A 154 -12.12 9.41 7.78
CA HIS A 154 -11.43 8.42 8.61
C HIS A 154 -9.96 8.76 8.94
N PRO A 155 -9.68 9.92 9.58
CA PRO A 155 -8.31 10.31 9.91
C PRO A 155 -7.64 9.21 10.74
N GLY A 156 -6.49 8.72 10.27
CA GLY A 156 -5.80 7.58 10.89
C GLY A 156 -6.56 6.25 10.86
N GLY A 157 -7.56 6.10 9.98
CA GLY A 157 -8.36 4.88 9.81
C GLY A 157 -9.52 4.72 10.80
N VAL A 158 -9.84 5.74 11.58
CA VAL A 158 -10.89 5.66 12.61
C VAL A 158 -12.24 5.34 11.98
N GLY A 159 -12.84 4.22 12.42
CA GLY A 159 -14.18 3.78 11.99
C GLY A 159 -14.21 2.89 10.75
N VAL A 160 -13.07 2.67 10.07
CA VAL A 160 -13.01 1.75 8.91
C VAL A 160 -12.87 0.30 9.35
N SER A 161 -12.06 0.03 10.38
CA SER A 161 -11.87 -1.30 10.96
C SER A 161 -13.02 -1.71 11.89
N ASN A 162 -14.26 -1.64 11.38
CA ASN A 162 -15.43 -2.17 12.06
C ASN A 162 -15.46 -3.70 11.91
N GLU A 163 -15.86 -4.43 12.97
CA GLU A 163 -16.01 -5.88 12.96
C GLU A 163 -16.88 -6.39 11.81
N LEU A 164 -17.97 -5.68 11.46
CA LEU A 164 -18.83 -6.07 10.34
C LEU A 164 -18.09 -6.00 9.00
N PHE A 165 -17.28 -4.95 8.81
CA PHE A 165 -16.45 -4.79 7.63
C PHE A 165 -15.36 -5.87 7.57
N GLU A 166 -14.65 -6.12 8.68
CA GLU A 166 -13.59 -7.13 8.72
C GLU A 166 -14.11 -8.54 8.49
N ARG A 167 -15.22 -8.93 9.15
CA ARG A 167 -15.84 -10.24 8.95
C ARG A 167 -16.38 -10.39 7.53
N GLY A 168 -17.02 -9.35 6.99
CA GLY A 168 -17.51 -9.35 5.61
C GLY A 168 -16.37 -9.49 4.61
N LEU A 169 -15.25 -8.78 4.83
CA LEU A 169 -14.06 -8.86 4.00
C LEU A 169 -13.43 -10.26 4.07
N GLU A 170 -13.23 -10.82 5.25
CA GLU A 170 -12.66 -12.17 5.41
C GLU A 170 -13.54 -13.25 4.77
N ALA A 171 -14.85 -13.19 4.97
CA ALA A 171 -15.79 -14.12 4.35
C ALA A 171 -15.78 -14.01 2.81
N PHE A 172 -15.77 -12.79 2.28
CA PHE A 172 -15.71 -12.55 0.84
C PHE A 172 -14.40 -13.06 0.24
N LEU A 173 -13.27 -12.78 0.88
CA LEU A 173 -11.96 -13.24 0.41
C LEU A 173 -11.82 -14.76 0.48
N GLY A 174 -12.35 -15.40 1.54
CA GLY A 174 -12.40 -16.86 1.64
C GLY A 174 -13.23 -17.53 0.55
N ALA A 175 -14.31 -16.87 0.10
CA ALA A 175 -15.14 -17.38 -1.00
C ALA A 175 -14.49 -17.17 -2.38
N VAL A 176 -13.79 -16.05 -2.58
CA VAL A 176 -13.23 -15.66 -3.89
C VAL A 176 -11.83 -16.24 -4.14
N LEU A 177 -11.02 -16.39 -3.09
CA LEU A 177 -9.65 -16.88 -3.17
C LEU A 177 -9.55 -18.23 -2.43
N PRO A 178 -9.99 -19.34 -3.05
CA PRO A 178 -9.82 -20.66 -2.45
C PRO A 178 -8.32 -20.92 -2.22
N ALA A 179 -8.02 -21.46 -1.04
CA ALA A 179 -6.66 -21.74 -0.56
C ALA A 179 -5.81 -22.47 -1.62
#